data_AF-A0A3D1PLI7-F1
#
_entry.id   AF-A0A3D1PLI7-F1
#
_cell.length_a   1.000
_cell.length_b   1.000
_cell.length_c   1.000
_cell.angle_alpha   90.00
_cell.angle_beta   90.00
_cell.angle_gamma   90.00
#
_symmetry.space_group_name_H-M   'P 1'
#
loop_
_entity.id
_entity.type
_entity.pdbx_description
1 polymer ?
#
loop_
_entity_poly.entity_id
_entity_poly.type
_entity_poly.pdbx_seq_one_letter_code
_entity_poly.pdbx_strand_id
1 'polypeptide(L)' 'MSIPKYVSAEEYSRQSGMGVEEVKRQCRIGEIPCKMTEKGYYKIPIYEDSVPIEVHQKVKDENTRLKTILETILNTAKQV' A
#
# COMPACT_ATOMS: atom_id res chain seq x y z
N MET A 1 10.93 8.41 6.63
CA MET A 1 10.05 7.30 7.01
C MET A 1 9.01 7.85 7.96
N SER A 2 7.75 7.90 7.53
CA SER A 2 6.63 8.34 8.38
C SER A 2 6.37 7.28 9.46
N ILE A 3 6.25 7.70 10.72
CA ILE A 3 5.81 6.80 11.79
C ILE A 3 4.33 6.53 11.54
N PRO A 4 3.90 5.26 11.35
CA PRO A 4 2.50 4.96 11.08
C PRO A 4 1.62 5.46 12.22
N LYS A 5 0.61 6.26 11.86
CA LYS A 5 -0.46 6.63 12.80
C LYS A 5 -1.39 5.43 12.94
N TYR A 6 -1.86 5.16 14.14
CA TYR A 6 -2.77 4.03 14.38
C TYR A 6 -4.20 4.52 14.55
N VAL A 7 -5.14 3.87 13.88
CA VAL A 7 -6.58 4.09 14.08
C VAL A 7 -7.26 2.84 14.62
N SER A 8 -8.46 3.00 15.18
CA SER A 8 -9.30 1.87 15.56
C SER A 8 -9.96 1.23 14.33
N ALA A 9 -10.48 0.01 14.48
CA ALA A 9 -11.28 -0.63 13.44
C ALA A 9 -12.54 0.17 13.05
N GLU A 10 -13.14 0.90 14.01
CA GLU A 10 -14.30 1.77 13.77
C GLU A 10 -13.94 2.99 12.93
N GLU A 11 -12.82 3.63 13.24
CA GLU A 11 -12.32 4.76 12.48
C GLU A 11 -11.94 4.35 11.06
N TYR A 12 -11.23 3.22 10.93
CA TYR A 12 -10.87 2.66 9.64
C TYR A 12 -12.11 2.29 8.80
N SER A 13 -13.14 1.75 9.43
CA SER A 13 -14.43 1.43 8.81
C SER A 13 -15.10 2.69 8.24
N ARG A 14 -15.12 3.80 9.01
CA ARG A 14 -15.67 5.08 8.55
C ARG A 14 -14.90 5.66 7.35
N GLN A 15 -13.58 5.54 7.35
CA GLN A 15 -12.74 6.11 6.29
C GLN A 15 -12.76 5.27 5.00
N SER A 16 -12.78 3.93 5.12
CA SER A 16 -12.77 3.02 3.97
C SER A 16 -14.17 2.68 3.44
N GLY A 17 -15.23 2.95 4.21
CA GLY A 17 -16.59 2.51 3.90
C GLY A 17 -16.82 1.00 4.11
N MET A 18 -15.82 0.25 4.57
CA MET A 18 -15.96 -1.17 4.91
C MET A 18 -16.66 -1.32 6.27
N GLY A 19 -17.47 -2.36 6.45
CA GLY A 19 -18.07 -2.65 7.75
C GLY A 19 -17.02 -3.02 8.81
N VAL A 20 -17.24 -2.64 10.08
CA VAL A 20 -16.28 -2.88 11.18
C VAL A 20 -15.90 -4.37 11.31
N GLU A 21 -16.86 -5.28 11.15
CA GLU A 21 -16.60 -6.72 11.22
C GLU A 21 -15.79 -7.22 10.02
N GLU A 22 -15.96 -6.61 8.85
CA GLU A 22 -15.16 -6.91 7.66
C GLU A 22 -13.71 -6.49 7.85
N VAL A 23 -13.49 -5.30 8.42
CA VAL A 23 -12.15 -4.81 8.77
C VAL A 23 -11.48 -5.77 9.77
N LYS A 24 -12.19 -6.21 10.82
CA LYS A 24 -11.67 -7.22 11.77
C LYS A 24 -11.39 -8.55 11.08
N ARG A 25 -12.23 -9.00 10.15
CA ARG A 25 -12.02 -10.24 9.39
C ARG A 25 -10.73 -10.15 8.57
N GLN A 26 -10.54 -9.05 7.85
CA GLN A 26 -9.34 -8.79 7.04
C GLN A 26 -8.08 -8.69 7.90
N CYS A 27 -8.16 -8.11 9.10
CA CYS A 27 -7.08 -8.17 10.09
C CYS A 27 -6.71 -9.60 10.51
N ARG A 28 -7.71 -10.50 10.67
CA ARG A 28 -7.47 -11.89 11.09
C ARG A 28 -6.86 -12.75 9.99
N ILE A 29 -7.27 -12.55 8.74
CA ILE A 29 -6.71 -13.27 7.58
C ILE A 29 -5.38 -12.67 7.10
N GLY A 30 -4.95 -11.53 7.67
CA GLY A 30 -3.66 -10.92 7.39
C GLY A 30 -3.60 -10.00 6.17
N GLU A 31 -4.74 -9.67 5.56
CA GLU A 31 -4.78 -8.75 4.42
C GLU A 31 -4.62 -7.28 4.84
N ILE A 32 -5.13 -6.91 6.02
CA ILE A 32 -4.84 -5.62 6.63
C ILE A 32 -3.82 -5.84 7.75
N PRO A 33 -2.66 -5.16 7.74
CA PRO A 33 -1.74 -5.18 8.86
C PRO A 33 -2.42 -4.59 10.09
N CYS A 34 -2.55 -5.34 11.17
CA CYS A 34 -3.21 -4.86 12.39
C CYS A 34 -2.41 -5.28 13.63
N LYS A 35 -2.39 -4.43 14.66
CA LYS A 35 -1.86 -4.75 15.98
C LYS A 35 -3.02 -4.92 16.96
N MET A 36 -3.11 -6.06 17.62
CA MET A 36 -4.08 -6.26 18.71
C MET A 36 -3.47 -5.77 20.02
N THR A 37 -4.21 -4.95 20.75
CA THR A 37 -3.85 -4.55 22.12
C THR A 37 -4.17 -5.66 23.12
N GLU A 38 -3.56 -5.63 24.30
CA GLU A 38 -3.82 -6.61 25.39
C GLU A 38 -5.30 -6.69 25.79
N LYS A 39 -6.05 -5.61 25.59
CA LYS A 39 -7.50 -5.52 25.86
C LYS A 39 -8.38 -6.00 24.68
N GLY A 40 -7.79 -6.56 23.62
CA GLY A 40 -8.52 -7.11 22.46
C GLY A 40 -8.92 -6.10 21.38
N TYR A 41 -8.53 -4.83 21.50
CA TYR A 41 -8.80 -3.82 20.46
C TYR A 41 -7.80 -3.88 19.32
N TYR A 42 -8.26 -3.69 18.09
CA TYR A 42 -7.43 -3.60 16.89
C TYR A 42 -6.93 -2.17 16.65
N LYS A 43 -5.63 -2.04 16.40
CA LYS A 43 -4.96 -0.83 15.94
C LYS A 43 -4.44 -1.04 14.52
N ILE A 44 -4.95 -0.27 13.57
CA ILE A 44 -4.63 -0.37 12.15
C ILE A 44 -3.69 0.78 11.80
N PRO A 45 -2.48 0.50 11.28
CA PRO A 45 -1.55 1.53 10.84
C PRO A 45 -2.07 2.18 9.55
N ILE A 46 -2.14 3.51 9.56
CA ILE A 46 -2.38 4.34 8.39
C ILE A 46 -1.08 5.09 8.08
N TYR A 47 -0.76 5.13 6.79
CA TYR A 47 0.38 5.85 6.24
C TYR A 47 -0.18 7.02 5.42
N GLU A 48 0.13 8.26 5.83
CA GLU A 48 -0.32 9.48 5.13
C GLU A 48 0.25 9.60 3.72
N ASP A 49 1.36 8.92 3.45
CA ASP A 49 2.08 8.85 2.18
C ASP A 49 1.74 7.59 1.35
N SER A 50 0.67 6.87 1.70
CA SER A 50 0.22 5.71 0.92
C SER A 50 -0.60 6.10 -0.31
N VAL A 51 -0.41 5.34 -1.39
CA VAL A 51 -1.20 5.44 -2.62
C VAL A 51 -1.89 4.10 -2.90
N PRO A 52 -3.04 4.08 -3.61
CA PRO A 52 -3.65 2.84 -4.05
C PRO A 52 -2.67 1.97 -4.85
N ILE A 53 -2.70 0.65 -4.63
CA ILE A 53 -1.77 -0.29 -5.26
C ILE A 53 -1.80 -0.22 -6.79
N GLU A 54 -2.99 0.02 -7.36
CA GLU A 54 -3.19 0.17 -8.81
C GLU A 54 -2.41 1.38 -9.37
N VAL A 55 -2.42 2.50 -8.64
CA VAL A 55 -1.67 3.70 -9.01
C VAL A 55 -0.17 3.44 -8.93
N HIS A 56 0.28 2.77 -7.86
CA HIS A 56 1.68 2.39 -7.72
C HIS A 56 2.14 1.46 -8.86
N GLN A 57 1.34 0.43 -9.16
CA GLN A 57 1.67 -0.56 -10.19
C GLN A 57 1.72 0.08 -11.57
N LYS A 58 0.77 0.96 -11.90
CA LYS A 58 0.79 1.71 -13.16
C LYS A 58 2.07 2.52 -13.34
N VAL A 59 2.46 3.30 -12.32
CA VAL A 59 3.69 4.10 -12.35
C VAL A 59 4.94 3.22 -12.46
N LYS A 60 4.94 2.06 -11.80
CA LYS A 60 6.04 1.09 -11.87
C LYS A 60 6.17 0.49 -13.27
N ASP A 61 5.07 0.11 -13.89
CA ASP A 61 5.05 -0.48 -15.23
C ASP A 61 5.50 0.54 -16.29
N GLU A 62 5.01 1.79 -16.21
CA GLU A 62 5.45 2.88 -17.08
C GLU A 62 6.96 3.15 -16.94
N ASN A 63 7.47 3.24 -15.71
CA ASN A 63 8.89 3.46 -15.46
C ASN A 63 9.75 2.30 -15.96
N THR A 64 9.28 1.06 -15.80
CA THR A 64 9.98 -0.13 -16.30
C THR A 64 10.11 -0.05 -17.82
N ARG A 65 9.01 0.25 -18.51
CA ARG A 65 9.00 0.42 -19.97
C ARG A 65 9.94 1.53 -20.43
N LEU A 66 9.90 2.69 -19.78
CA LEU A 66 10.75 3.83 -20.11
C LEU A 66 12.24 3.49 -19.92
N LYS A 67 12.60 2.83 -18.82
CA LYS A 67 13.97 2.38 -18.56
C LYS A 67 14.46 1.39 -19.62
N THR A 68 13.64 0.42 -20.00
CA THR A 68 13.98 -0.54 -21.07
C THR A 68 14.20 0.16 -22.42
N ILE A 69 13.38 1.15 -22.77
CA ILE A 69 13.57 1.95 -24.00
C ILE A 69 14.90 2.70 -23.92
N LEU A 70 15.18 3.34 -22.79
CA LEU A 70 16.43 4.09 -22.58
C LEU A 70 17.66 3.17 -22.68
N GLU A 71 17.63 2.00 -22.03
CA GLU A 71 18.69 0.99 -22.12
C GLU A 71 18.91 0.54 -23.57
N THR A 72 17.83 0.34 -24.33
CA THR A 72 17.91 -0.01 -25.75
C THR A 72 18.60 1.08 -26.54
N ILE A 73 18.20 2.35 -26.38
CA ILE A 73 18.81 3.50 -27.04
C ILE A 73 20.31 3.60 -26.70
N LEU A 74 20.66 3.47 -25.43
CA LEU A 74 22.05 3.53 -24.97
C LEU A 74 22.89 2.39 -25.55
N ASN A 75 22.33 1.18 -25.65
CA ASN A 75 23.04 0.04 -26.22
C ASN A 75 23.22 0.19 -27.73
N THR A 76 22.21 0.68 -28.46
CA THR A 76 22.35 1.00 -29.89
C THR A 76 23.38 2.12 -30.11
N ALA A 77 23.37 3.16 -29.29
CA ALA A 77 24.33 4.27 -29.39
C ALA A 77 25.77 3.85 -29.09
N LYS A 78 26.01 2.79 -28.31
CA LYS A 78 27.34 2.21 -28.09
C LYS A 78 27.84 1.34 -29.24
N GLN A 79 26.93 0.87 -30.10
CA GLN A 79 27.25 -0.01 -31.23
C GLN A 79 27.55 0.75 -32.52
N VAL A 80 27.26 2.06 -32.55
CA VAL A 80 27.61 3.00 -33.63
C VAL A 80 28.86 3.77 -33.24
#